data_AF-V4QTX4-F1
#
_entry.id   AF-V4QTX4-F1
#
_cell.length_a   1.000
_cell.length_b   1.000
_cell.length_c   1.000
_cell.angle_alpha   90.00
_cell.angle_beta   90.00
_cell.angle_gamma   90.00
#
_symmetry.space_group_name_H-M   'P 1'
#
loop_
_entity.id
_entity.type
_entity.pdbx_description
1 polymer ?
#
loop_
_entity_poly.entity_id
_entity_poly.type
_entity_poly.pdbx_seq_one_letter_code
_entity_poly.pdbx_strand_id
1 'polypeptide(L)' 'MPRYHARDYRDIDGGPLFDPNCHTRVQMIRYKAVGMPDFGIPVAIGPLVDA' A
#
# COMPACT_ATOMS: atom_id res chain seq x y z
N MET A 1 8.43 -9.01 4.88
CA MET A 1 7.82 -8.23 3.78
C MET A 1 7.43 -6.85 4.31
N PRO A 2 7.56 -5.80 3.49
CA PRO A 2 7.23 -4.44 3.86
C PRO A 2 5.72 -4.30 4.00
N ARG A 3 5.30 -3.58 5.03
CA ARG A 3 3.90 -3.42 5.43
C ARG A 3 3.58 -1.94 5.49
N TYR A 4 2.43 -1.54 4.99
CA TYR A 4 1.97 -0.15 4.98
C TYR A 4 0.46 -0.07 5.27
N HIS A 5 -0.06 1.13 5.54
CA HIS A 5 -1.49 1.36 5.69
C HIS A 5 -1.99 2.27 4.57
N ALA A 6 -3.20 2.01 4.08
CA ALA A 6 -3.84 2.83 3.05
C ALA A 6 -5.37 2.78 3.18
N ARG A 7 -6.02 3.81 2.61
CA ARG A 7 -7.47 3.91 2.42
C ARG A 7 -7.79 3.75 0.93
N ASP A 8 -9.01 3.34 0.63
CA ASP A 8 -9.50 3.18 -0.75
C ASP A 8 -10.21 4.41 -1.31
N TYR A 9 -10.23 5.48 -0.53
CA TYR A 9 -10.88 6.73 -0.86
C TYR A 9 -9.97 7.91 -0.52
N ARG A 10 -10.20 9.01 -1.23
CA ARG A 10 -9.42 10.24 -1.10
C ARG A 10 -9.97 11.15 -0.01
N ASP A 11 -11.27 11.40 -0.06
CA ASP A 11 -11.94 12.37 0.80
C ASP A 11 -12.48 11.68 2.06
N ILE A 12 -12.20 12.26 3.22
CA ILE A 12 -12.57 11.71 4.52
C ILE A 12 -13.64 12.61 5.12
N ASP A 13 -14.78 12.02 5.48
CA ASP A 13 -15.80 12.74 6.24
C ASP A 13 -15.33 12.90 7.70
N GLY A 14 -15.12 14.15 8.10
CA GLY A 14 -14.61 14.49 9.43
C GLY A 14 -13.08 14.47 9.52
N GLY A 15 -12.55 13.84 10.57
CA GLY A 15 -11.13 13.89 10.91
C GLY A 15 -10.38 12.60 10.57
N PRO A 16 -9.18 12.67 9.96
CA PRO A 16 -8.41 11.49 9.56
C PRO A 16 -7.92 10.65 10.76
N LEU A 17 -7.89 11.22 11.96
CA LEU A 17 -7.45 10.54 13.18
C LEU A 17 -8.45 9.48 13.67
N PHE A 18 -9.75 9.73 13.48
CA PHE A 18 -10.82 8.87 14.00
C PHE A 18 -11.49 8.02 12.92
N ASP A 19 -11.10 8.23 11.66
CA ASP A 19 -11.52 7.38 10.55
C ASP A 19 -10.84 6.00 10.66
N PRO A 20 -11.60 4.91 10.85
CA PRO A 20 -11.05 3.59 11.17
C PRO A 20 -10.57 2.80 9.94
N ASN A 21 -10.74 3.32 8.72
CA ASN A 21 -10.56 2.55 7.50
C ASN A 21 -9.13 2.60 6.94
N CYS A 22 -8.14 2.82 7.81
CA CYS A 22 -6.73 2.62 7.49
C CYS A 22 -6.38 1.13 7.51
N HIS A 23 -6.46 0.47 6.37
CA HIS A 23 -6.20 -0.97 6.27
C HIS A 23 -4.72 -1.28 6.07
N THR A 24 -4.23 -2.29 6.80
CA THR A 24 -2.86 -2.81 6.63
C THR A 24 -2.74 -3.62 5.34
N ARG A 25 -1.69 -3.36 4.56
CA ARG A 25 -1.39 -4.03 3.29
C ARG A 25 0.07 -4.50 3.24
N VAL A 26 0.32 -5.47 2.35
CA VAL A 26 1.63 -6.04 2.09
C VAL A 26 1.82 -6.19 0.58
N GLN A 27 2.99 -5.82 0.07
CA GLN A 27 3.39 -6.07 -1.31
C GLN A 27 4.88 -6.43 -1.40
N MET A 28 5.27 -7.09 -2.49
CA MET A 28 6.66 -7.45 -2.72
C MET A 28 7.49 -6.20 -3.07
N ILE A 29 8.66 -6.04 -2.45
CA ILE A 29 9.66 -5.05 -2.89
C ILE A 29 10.59 -5.72 -3.90
N ARG A 30 10.82 -5.03 -5.01
CA ARG A 30 11.87 -5.37 -5.96
C ARG A 30 13.09 -4.50 -5.66
N TYR A 31 14.27 -4.95 -6.06
CA TYR A 31 15.50 -4.18 -5.90
C TYR A 31 16.07 -3.81 -7.26
N LYS A 32 16.50 -2.55 -7.40
CA LYS A 32 17.20 -2.08 -8.60
C LYS A 32 18.61 -2.66 -8.64
N ALA A 33 19.23 -2.68 -9.82
CA ALA A 33 20.60 -3.19 -10.01
C ALA A 33 21.63 -2.52 -9.09
N VAL A 34 21.40 -1.26 -8.72
CA VAL A 34 22.24 -0.48 -7.79
C VAL A 34 21.96 -0.76 -6.30
N GLY A 35 21.13 -1.76 -5.98
CA GLY A 35 20.85 -2.20 -4.61
C GLY A 35 19.78 -1.41 -3.86
N MET A 36 19.19 -0.38 -4.47
CA MET A 36 18.13 0.41 -3.85
C MET A 36 16.76 -0.27 -4.02
N PRO A 37 15.90 -0.31 -2.98
CA PRO A 37 14.55 -0.86 -3.11
C PRO A 37 13.71 -0.01 -4.07
N ASP A 38 12.93 -0.70 -4.88
CA ASP A 38 11.87 -0.15 -5.70
C ASP A 38 10.53 -0.55 -5.09
N PHE A 39 9.83 0.43 -4.52
CA PHE A 39 8.53 0.23 -3.89
C PHE A 39 7.39 0.21 -4.92
N GLY A 40 7.61 0.73 -6.13
CA GLY A 40 6.56 0.90 -7.13
C GLY A 40 5.38 1.75 -6.63
N ILE A 41 4.17 1.37 -7.03
CA ILE A 41 2.91 1.97 -6.59
C ILE A 41 2.10 0.97 -5.76
N PRO A 42 1.19 1.43 -4.87
CA PRO A 42 0.24 0.54 -4.21
C PRO A 42 -0.60 -0.22 -5.24
N VAL A 43 -0.63 -1.55 -5.10
CA VAL A 43 -1.41 -2.43 -5.97
C VAL A 43 -2.90 -2.39 -5.60
N ALA A 44 -3.76 -2.80 -6.54
CA ALA A 44 -5.19 -2.93 -6.31
C ALA A 44 -5.50 -3.92 -5.18
N ILE A 45 -6.67 -3.78 -4.55
CA ILE A 45 -7.13 -4.74 -3.56
C ILE A 45 -7.44 -6.07 -4.24
N GLY A 46 -6.90 -7.15 -3.68
CA GLY A 46 -7.23 -8.51 -4.05
C GLY A 46 -5.98 -9.34 -4.32
N PRO A 47 -6.16 -10.56 -4.84
CA PRO A 47 -5.06 -11.39 -5.30
C PRO A 47 -4.26 -10.68 -6.39
N LEU A 48 -2.93 -10.81 -6.35
CA LEU A 48 -2.10 -10.43 -7.48
C LEU A 48 -2.31 -11.46 -8.59
N VAL A 49 -2.95 -11.03 -9.67
CA VAL A 49 -2.87 -11.75 -10.95
C VAL A 49 -1.49 -11.48 -11.53
N ASP A 50 -0.80 -12.54 -11.95
CA ASP A 50 0.50 -12.49 -12.66
C ASP A 50 1.76 -12.33 -11.77
N ALA A 51 1.69 -12.72 -10.49
CA ALA A 51 2.86 -12.72 -9.58
C ALA A 51 3.90 -13.80 -9.90
#